data_AF-A0A1V5K349-F1
#
_entry.id   AF-A0A1V5K349-F1
#
_cell.length_a   1.000
_cell.length_b   1.000
_cell.length_c   1.000
_cell.angle_alpha   90.00
_cell.angle_beta   90.00
_cell.angle_gamma   90.00
#
_symmetry.space_group_name_H-M   'P 1'
#
loop_
_entity.id
_entity.type
_entity.pdbx_description
1 polymer ?
#
loop_
_entity_poly.entity_id
_entity_poly.type
_entity_poly.pdbx_seq_one_letter_code
_entity_poly.pdbx_strand_id
1 'polypeptide(L)'
;MPRVLPAGLTAHIDRAAWRVPPLFAFLQEAGGVDRDEMYRVFNMGIGMIVIVRARDVLPAMAALRAAGEKPVPIGNVQRGAERVRLVN
;
A
#
# COMPACT_ATOMS: atom_id res chain seq x y z
N MET A 1 -2.50 -6.71 -3.54
CA MET A 1 -1.12 -7.11 -3.89
C MET A 1 -0.80 -8.48 -3.32
N PRO A 2 -0.81 -9.56 -4.13
CA PRO A 2 0.14 -10.66 -3.91
C PRO A 2 0.78 -11.22 -5.19
N ARG A 3 0.34 -10.78 -6.38
CA ARG A 3 0.66 -11.45 -7.65
C ARG A 3 2.04 -11.12 -8.24
N VAL A 4 2.63 -9.97 -7.89
CA VAL A 4 3.90 -9.50 -8.48
C VAL A 4 5.14 -9.91 -7.69
N LEU A 5 4.98 -10.32 -6.42
CA LEU A 5 6.11 -10.68 -5.57
C LEU A 5 6.55 -12.14 -5.82
N PRO A 6 7.85 -12.38 -6.08
CA PRO A 6 8.43 -13.73 -6.09
C PRO A 6 8.20 -14.49 -4.78
N ALA A 7 8.33 -15.82 -4.84
CA ALA A 7 8.30 -16.66 -3.65
C ALA A 7 9.45 -16.31 -2.68
N GLY A 8 9.20 -16.44 -1.37
CA GLY A 8 10.19 -16.15 -0.32
C GLY A 8 10.34 -14.66 0.01
N LEU A 9 9.46 -13.80 -0.50
CA LEU A 9 9.42 -12.37 -0.23
C LEU A 9 8.06 -11.94 0.33
N THR A 10 8.10 -11.01 1.27
CA THR A 10 6.94 -10.40 1.94
C THR A 10 6.99 -8.89 1.74
N ALA A 11 5.89 -8.28 1.26
CA ALA A 11 5.74 -6.82 1.34
C ALA A 11 5.23 -6.43 2.73
N HIS A 12 5.99 -5.58 3.42
CA HIS A 12 5.61 -4.96 4.67
C HIS A 12 5.03 -3.58 4.34
N ILE A 13 3.73 -3.39 4.57
CA ILE A 13 3.00 -2.16 4.22
C ILE A 13 2.61 -1.42 5.50
N ASP A 14 3.13 -0.22 5.67
CA ASP A 14 2.83 0.70 6.78
C ASP A 14 1.54 1.47 6.48
N ARG A 15 0.46 1.16 7.21
CA ARG A 15 -0.86 1.74 6.97
C ARG A 15 -0.94 3.19 7.44
N ALA A 16 -0.06 3.61 8.35
CA ALA A 16 0.05 4.99 8.79
C ALA A 16 0.76 5.89 7.76
N ALA A 17 1.37 5.31 6.72
CA ALA A 17 2.11 6.07 5.71
C ALA A 17 1.22 6.93 4.79
N TRP A 18 -0.09 6.73 4.79
CA TRP A 18 -1.03 7.58 4.06
C TRP A 18 -2.33 7.80 4.82
N ARG A 19 -3.03 8.88 4.45
CA ARG A 19 -4.36 9.16 4.98
C ARG A 19 -5.40 8.41 4.13
N VAL A 20 -6.12 7.50 4.74
CA VAL A 20 -7.28 6.86 4.12
C VAL A 20 -8.35 7.92 3.83
N PRO A 21 -8.89 7.99 2.60
CA PRO A 21 -9.96 8.93 2.26
C PRO A 21 -11.20 8.74 3.17
N PRO A 22 -11.86 9.82 3.63
CA PRO A 22 -13.01 9.73 4.55
C PRO A 22 -14.18 8.87 4.04
N LEU A 23 -14.32 8.75 2.72
CA LEU A 23 -15.32 7.88 2.08
C LEU A 23 -15.25 6.44 2.60
N PHE A 24 -14.06 5.89 2.85
CA PHE A 24 -13.93 4.51 3.33
C PHE A 24 -14.39 4.35 4.78
N ALA A 25 -14.24 5.38 5.62
CA ALA A 25 -14.79 5.36 6.97
C ALA A 25 -16.33 5.35 6.92
N PHE A 26 -16.93 6.18 6.08
CA PHE A 26 -18.37 6.17 5.85
C PHE A 26 -18.88 4.80 5.37
N LEU A 27 -18.20 4.19 4.39
CA LEU A 27 -18.57 2.86 3.87
C LEU A 27 -18.42 1.77 4.94
N GLN A 28 -17.38 1.84 5.76
CA GLN A 28 -17.15 0.90 6.86
C GLN A 28 -18.29 0.98 7.89
N GLU A 29 -18.63 2.20 8.31
CA GLU A 29 -19.69 2.46 9.29
C GLU A 29 -21.07 2.05 8.76
N ALA A 30 -21.40 2.47 7.54
CA ALA A 30 -22.70 2.17 6.93
C ALA A 30 -22.91 0.67 6.65
N GLY A 31 -21.83 -0.05 6.32
CA GLY A 31 -21.87 -1.48 6.02
C GLY A 31 -21.61 -2.40 7.21
N GLY A 32 -21.21 -1.87 8.37
CA GLY A 32 -20.81 -2.69 9.52
C GLY A 32 -19.62 -3.60 9.23
N VAL A 33 -18.70 -3.16 8.35
CA VAL A 33 -17.60 -3.99 7.85
C VAL A 33 -16.39 -3.90 8.79
N ASP A 34 -15.76 -5.04 9.08
CA ASP A 34 -14.51 -5.05 9.84
C ASP A 34 -13.38 -4.34 9.08
N ARG A 35 -12.50 -3.66 9.81
CA ARG A 35 -11.41 -2.88 9.21
C ARG A 35 -10.47 -3.73 8.36
N ASP A 36 -10.18 -4.97 8.75
CA ASP A 36 -9.31 -5.85 7.98
C ASP A 36 -9.99 -6.32 6.69
N GLU A 37 -11.31 -6.49 6.71
CA GLU A 37 -12.10 -6.80 5.50
C GLU A 37 -12.14 -5.60 4.53
N MET A 38 -12.14 -4.36 5.05
CA MET A 38 -12.02 -3.17 4.22
C MET A 38 -10.74 -3.18 3.37
N TYR A 39 -9.60 -3.62 3.93
CA TYR A 39 -8.34 -3.74 3.20
C TYR A 39 -8.30 -4.90 2.20
N ARG A 40 -9.17 -5.91 2.36
CA ARG A 40 -9.29 -7.02 1.39
C ARG A 40 -10.11 -6.61 0.16
N VAL A 41 -11.14 -5.79 0.37
CA VAL A 41 -12.11 -5.43 -0.68
C VAL A 41 -11.74 -4.12 -1.37
N PHE A 42 -11.30 -3.12 -0.60
CA PHE A 42 -11.05 -1.77 -1.11
C PHE A 42 -9.57 -1.45 -1.20
N ASN A 43 -9.24 -0.47 -2.05
CA ASN A 43 -7.88 0.02 -2.20
C ASN A 43 -7.41 0.93 -1.04
N MET A 44 -8.36 1.36 -0.18
CA MET A 44 -8.11 2.20 1.00
C MET A 44 -7.32 3.49 0.71
N GLY A 45 -7.40 4.00 -0.53
CA GLY A 45 -6.70 5.20 -0.99
C GLY A 45 -5.43 4.96 -1.81
N ILE A 46 -4.98 3.72 -1.98
CA ILE A 46 -3.79 3.37 -2.79
C ILE A 46 -4.23 2.60 -4.04
N GLY A 47 -4.38 3.31 -5.16
CA GLY A 47 -4.80 2.72 -6.43
C GLY A 47 -3.70 1.94 -7.18
N MET A 48 -2.44 2.30 -6.95
CA MET A 48 -1.28 1.70 -7.62
C MET A 48 -0.09 1.60 -6.67
N ILE A 49 0.69 0.53 -6.81
CA ILE A 49 1.93 0.31 -6.06
C ILE A 49 3.05 0.01 -7.06
N VAL A 50 4.18 0.70 -6.86
CA VAL A 50 5.41 0.48 -7.63
C VAL A 50 6.49 -0.01 -6.66
N ILE A 51 7.18 -1.09 -7.03
CA ILE A 51 8.29 -1.65 -6.25
C ILE A 51 9.59 -1.30 -6.97
N VAL A 52 10.49 -0.60 -6.28
CA VAL A 52 11.80 -0.20 -6.79
C VAL A 52 12.91 -0.61 -5.83
N ARG A 53 14.16 -0.57 -6.26
CA ARG A 53 15.29 -0.75 -5.33
C ARG A 53 15.33 0.42 -4.36
N ALA A 54 15.87 0.21 -3.16
CA ALA A 54 15.95 1.25 -2.12
C ALA A 54 16.60 2.56 -2.62
N ARG A 55 17.65 2.46 -3.44
CA ARG A 55 18.33 3.64 -4.02
C ARG A 55 17.50 4.41 -5.05
N ASP A 56 16.49 3.77 -5.63
CA ASP A 56 15.67 4.32 -6.70
C ASP A 56 14.37 4.99 -6.17
N VAL A 57 14.11 4.95 -4.85
CA VAL A 57 12.91 5.51 -4.23
C VAL A 57 12.78 7.02 -4.49
N LEU A 58 13.84 7.79 -4.25
CA LEU A 58 13.81 9.25 -4.45
C LEU A 58 13.66 9.63 -5.94
N PRO A 59 14.44 9.05 -6.88
CA PRO A 59 14.22 9.26 -8.31
C PRO A 59 12.80 8.91 -8.77
N ALA A 60 12.26 7.76 -8.34
CA ALA A 60 10.91 7.32 -8.71
C ALA A 60 9.83 8.29 -8.21
N MET A 61 9.95 8.75 -6.95
CA MET A 61 9.05 9.75 -6.40
C MET A 61 9.12 11.08 -7.16
N ALA A 62 10.31 11.52 -7.55
CA ALA A 62 10.48 12.74 -8.33
C ALA A 62 9.81 12.62 -9.71
N ALA A 63 10.02 11.50 -10.41
CA ALA A 63 9.40 11.24 -11.71
C ALA A 63 7.87 11.19 -11.63
N LEU A 64 7.31 10.51 -10.62
CA LEU A 64 5.87 10.42 -10.41
C LEU A 64 5.26 11.79 -10.08
N ARG A 65 5.91 12.60 -9.24
CA ARG A 65 5.46 13.97 -8.96
C ARG A 65 5.50 14.86 -10.19
N ALA A 66 6.55 14.75 -11.01
CA ALA A 66 6.64 15.47 -12.27
C ALA A 66 5.52 15.10 -13.26
N ALA A 67 5.01 13.87 -13.17
CA ALA A 67 3.85 13.41 -13.93
C ALA A 67 2.49 13.85 -13.33
N GLY A 68 2.48 14.61 -12.24
CA GLY A 68 1.25 15.08 -11.57
C GLY A 68 0.70 14.15 -10.50
N GLU A 69 1.39 13.05 -10.20
CA GLU A 69 0.96 12.09 -9.18
C GLU A 69 1.37 12.52 -7.76
N LYS A 70 0.75 11.90 -6.76
CA LYS A 70 1.02 12.13 -5.33
C LYS A 70 1.58 10.87 -4.66
N PRO A 71 2.79 10.40 -5.05
CA PRO A 71 3.36 9.18 -4.51
C PRO A 71 3.74 9.33 -3.04
N VAL A 72 3.61 8.22 -2.31
CA VAL A 72 4.03 8.09 -0.91
C VAL A 72 4.83 6.79 -0.74
N PRO A 73 5.96 6.80 -0.02
CA PRO A 73 6.60 5.57 0.43
C PRO A 73 5.68 4.86 1.42
N ILE A 74 5.25 3.63 1.10
CA ILE A 74 4.29 2.88 1.94
C ILE A 74 4.89 1.66 2.62
N GLY A 75 6.19 1.41 2.46
CA GLY A 75 6.82 0.25 3.08
C GLY A 75 8.02 -0.29 2.30
N ASN A 76 8.31 -1.58 2.51
CA ASN A 76 9.46 -2.27 1.90
C ASN A 76 9.17 -3.77 1.67
N VAL A 77 10.05 -4.41 0.91
CA VAL A 77 10.00 -5.86 0.65
C VAL A 77 11.14 -6.53 1.41
N GLN A 78 10.82 -7.57 2.17
CA GLN A 78 11.76 -8.35 2.96
C GLN A 78 11.66 -9.84 2.62
N ARG A 79 12.62 -10.64 3.09
CA ARG A 79 12.49 -12.10 3.03
C ARG A 79 11.40 -12.54 4.00
N GLY A 80 10.54 -13.47 3.58
CA GLY A 80 9.50 -14.01 4.44
C GLY A 80 8.61 -15.03 3.73
N ALA A 81 7.77 -15.71 4.51
CA ALA A 81 6.88 -16.76 4.02
C ALA A 81 5.50 -16.23 3.59
N GLU A 82 5.07 -15.11 4.14
CA GLU A 82 3.79 -14.47 3.82
C GLU A 82 3.93 -13.57 2.58
N ARG A 83 2.88 -13.40 1.79
CA ARG A 83 2.94 -12.50 0.61
C ARG A 83 2.93 -11.03 1.02
N VAL A 84 2.10 -10.68 2.00
CA VAL A 84 1.92 -9.31 2.51
C VAL A 84 1.72 -9.35 4.01
N ARG A 85 2.34 -8.39 4.69
CA ARG A 85 2.16 -8.09 6.10
C ARG A 85 1.79 -6.62 6.24
N LEU A 86 0.61 -6.35 6.79
CA LEU A 86 0.23 -4.99 7.18
C LEU A 86 0.91 -4.68 8.51
N VAL A 87 1.62 -3.56 8.57
CA VAL A 87 2.20 -2.99 9.79
C VAL A 87 1.50 -1.67 10.08
N ASN A 88 1.52 -1.26 11.35
CA ASN A 88 0.82 -0.12 11.96
C ASN A 88 -0.13 0.68 11.05
#